data_AF-A0A836BVB9-F1
#
_entry.id   AF-A0A836BVB9-F1
#
_cell.length_a   1.000
_cell.length_b   1.000
_cell.length_c   1.000
_cell.angle_alpha   90.00
_cell.angle_beta   90.00
_cell.angle_gamma   90.00
#
_symmetry.space_group_name_H-M   'P 1'
#
loop_
_entity.id
_entity.type
_entity.pdbx_description
1 polymer ?
#
loop_
_entity_poly.entity_id
_entity_poly.type
_entity_poly.pdbx_seq_one_letter_code
_entity_poly.pdbx_strand_id
1 'polypeptide(L)'
;MSSELRARPGPPERRIPICFPNMTLQMLKLPEDQLKFLRRTGWLREVAFRTTPDVTKLEIAAFLESVYGMTVERVSTINYLGRKRLTIARRGKRLWWREDDWKKAYVIFRPPAGQEHLMDEHRELYGSVRQGSEEDGEEEGGSGSELERIRRAVRAPKLAPKVWPWERAGLRGAGLGKAGPGGAEGAVVSAAVPALEAGTAKVEEKSEAPAKAEGEAPRVEPAKEEGAKAGEGSNKA
;
A
#
# COMPACT_ATOMS: atom_id res chain seq x y z
N MET A 1 53.78 -5.33 -3.85
CA MET A 1 52.71 -4.56 -3.18
C MET A 1 51.55 -5.50 -2.94
N SER A 2 51.47 -6.09 -1.74
CA SER A 2 50.48 -7.13 -1.42
C SER A 2 49.13 -6.49 -1.09
N SER A 3 48.12 -6.81 -1.90
CA SER A 3 46.73 -6.48 -1.65
C SER A 3 46.12 -7.52 -0.72
N GLU A 4 46.22 -7.30 0.59
CA GLU A 4 45.40 -8.04 1.56
C GLU A 4 43.94 -7.59 1.40
N LEU A 5 43.16 -8.41 0.69
CA LEU A 5 41.71 -8.35 0.72
C LEU A 5 41.27 -8.65 2.15
N ARG A 6 41.01 -7.62 2.95
CA ARG A 6 40.41 -7.76 4.28
C ARG A 6 39.07 -8.48 4.11
N ALA A 7 39.04 -9.76 4.47
CA ALA A 7 37.81 -10.53 4.57
C ALA A 7 36.85 -9.76 5.49
N ARG A 8 35.65 -9.46 4.99
CA ARG A 8 34.62 -8.85 5.83
C ARG A 8 34.33 -9.82 6.97
N PRO A 9 34.34 -9.38 8.23
CA PRO A 9 33.95 -10.26 9.32
C PRO A 9 32.55 -10.79 9.03
N GLY A 10 32.38 -12.11 9.17
CA GLY A 10 31.08 -12.76 9.06
C GLY A 10 30.09 -12.17 10.06
N PRO A 11 28.78 -12.25 9.79
CA PRO A 11 27.78 -11.86 10.78
C PRO A 11 27.98 -12.65 12.08
N PRO A 12 27.75 -12.02 13.25
CA PRO A 12 27.94 -12.68 14.53
C PRO A 12 27.04 -13.92 14.64
N GLU A 13 27.61 -14.99 15.17
CA GLU A 13 26.97 -16.31 15.26
C GLU A 13 25.74 -16.33 16.16
N ARG A 14 25.63 -15.38 17.09
CA ARG A 14 24.49 -15.21 17.99
C ARG A 14 24.13 -13.74 18.14
N ARG A 15 22.85 -13.42 17.92
CA ARG A 15 22.29 -12.09 18.24
C ARG A 15 22.03 -12.00 19.75
N ILE A 16 22.19 -10.81 20.30
CA ILE A 16 21.85 -10.54 21.69
C ILE A 16 20.35 -10.81 21.89
N PRO A 17 19.95 -11.55 22.94
CA PRO A 17 18.54 -11.81 23.19
C PRO A 17 17.79 -10.50 23.44
N ILE A 18 16.68 -10.30 22.75
CA ILE A 18 15.79 -9.15 22.94
C ILE A 18 14.73 -9.56 23.96
N CYS A 19 14.88 -9.12 25.21
CA CYS A 19 13.94 -9.48 26.28
C CYS A 19 12.62 -8.69 26.19
N PHE A 20 12.69 -7.42 25.77
CA PHE A 20 11.55 -6.50 25.73
C PHE A 20 11.50 -5.74 24.39
N PRO A 21 10.95 -6.35 23.33
CA PRO A 21 10.83 -5.69 22.04
C PRO A 21 9.81 -4.55 22.08
N ASN A 22 10.21 -3.34 21.69
CA ASN A 22 9.30 -2.20 21.51
C ASN A 22 8.93 -2.03 20.02
N MET A 23 8.34 -3.06 19.42
CA MET A 23 7.85 -3.01 18.04
C MET A 23 6.32 -3.06 18.02
N THR A 24 5.71 -2.36 17.06
CA THR A 24 4.27 -2.39 16.85
C THR A 24 3.94 -3.19 15.60
N LEU A 25 3.05 -4.18 15.76
CA LEU A 25 2.48 -4.95 14.65
C LEU A 25 0.97 -4.75 14.65
N GLN A 26 0.48 -4.00 13.66
CA GLN A 26 -0.95 -3.78 13.47
C GLN A 26 -1.44 -4.61 12.30
N MET A 27 -2.37 -5.53 12.55
CA MET A 27 -2.98 -6.30 11.47
C MET A 27 -3.82 -5.37 10.57
N LEU A 28 -3.63 -5.47 9.25
CA LEU A 28 -4.44 -4.76 8.28
C LEU A 28 -5.78 -5.48 8.07
N LYS A 29 -6.75 -4.75 7.51
CA LYS A 29 -8.07 -5.30 7.20
C LYS A 29 -7.91 -6.48 6.24
N LEU A 30 -8.53 -7.61 6.62
CA LEU A 30 -8.60 -8.80 5.79
C LEU A 30 -9.65 -8.58 4.69
N PRO A 31 -9.45 -9.16 3.49
CA PRO A 31 -10.51 -9.27 2.49
C PRO A 31 -11.66 -10.13 3.03
N GLU A 32 -12.87 -9.88 2.53
CA GLU A 32 -14.10 -10.53 3.01
C GLU A 32 -14.03 -12.06 2.92
N ASP A 33 -13.42 -12.58 1.85
CA ASP A 33 -13.26 -14.01 1.64
C ASP A 33 -12.39 -14.66 2.73
N GLN A 34 -11.31 -13.98 3.13
CA GLN A 34 -10.43 -14.47 4.21
C GLN A 34 -11.13 -14.36 5.55
N LEU A 35 -11.96 -13.33 5.76
CA LEU A 35 -12.74 -13.18 6.99
C LEU A 35 -13.78 -14.29 7.14
N LYS A 36 -14.48 -14.67 6.07
CA LYS A 36 -15.40 -15.82 6.07
C LYS A 36 -14.67 -17.12 6.38
N PHE A 37 -13.50 -17.33 5.77
CA PHE A 37 -12.67 -18.49 6.05
C PHE A 37 -12.22 -18.52 7.52
N LEU A 38 -11.68 -17.41 8.04
CA LEU A 38 -11.28 -17.28 9.44
C LEU A 38 -12.44 -17.56 10.40
N ARG A 39 -13.65 -17.08 10.10
CA ARG A 39 -14.84 -17.37 10.93
C ARG A 39 -15.21 -18.86 10.95
N ARG A 40 -14.92 -19.58 9.86
CA ARG A 40 -15.22 -21.00 9.73
C ARG A 40 -14.15 -21.89 10.37
N THR A 41 -12.88 -21.61 10.09
CA THR A 41 -11.74 -22.49 10.44
C THR A 41 -10.93 -22.00 11.63
N GLY A 42 -11.01 -20.71 11.96
CA GLY A 42 -10.18 -20.09 12.99
C GLY A 42 -8.72 -19.86 12.57
N TRP A 43 -8.36 -20.12 11.31
CA TRP A 43 -6.98 -20.05 10.83
C TRP A 43 -6.87 -19.28 9.50
N LEU A 44 -5.70 -18.70 9.24
CA LEU A 44 -5.39 -17.92 8.04
C LEU A 44 -4.01 -18.27 7.49
N ARG A 45 -3.92 -18.39 6.16
CA ARG A 45 -2.64 -18.63 5.47
C ARG A 45 -1.77 -17.39 5.39
N GLU A 46 -2.35 -16.25 5.02
CA GLU A 46 -1.62 -15.03 4.74
C GLU A 46 -2.27 -13.85 5.44
N VAL A 47 -1.46 -13.04 6.12
CA VAL A 47 -1.91 -11.81 6.78
C VAL A 47 -0.93 -10.68 6.47
N ALA A 48 -1.48 -9.48 6.27
CA ALA A 48 -0.68 -8.29 6.11
C ALA A 48 -0.68 -7.47 7.42
N PHE A 49 0.50 -7.07 7.86
CA PHE A 49 0.72 -6.21 9.02
C PHE A 49 1.29 -4.86 8.59
N ARG A 50 0.95 -3.82 9.34
CA ARG A 50 1.60 -2.51 9.34
C ARG A 50 2.54 -2.44 10.55
N THR A 51 3.77 -2.02 10.29
CA THR A 51 4.82 -1.88 11.30
C THR A 51 5.72 -0.67 11.02
N THR A 52 6.66 -0.39 11.92
CA THR A 52 7.64 0.67 11.77
C THR A 52 8.74 0.28 10.76
N PRO A 53 9.35 1.24 10.07
CA PRO A 53 10.34 0.98 9.02
C PRO A 53 11.66 0.39 9.54
N ASP A 54 11.89 0.37 10.85
CA ASP A 54 13.12 -0.16 11.46
C ASP A 54 13.10 -1.68 11.63
N VAL A 55 11.91 -2.30 11.70
CA VAL A 55 11.76 -3.72 12.05
C VAL A 55 12.18 -4.65 10.90
N THR A 56 13.05 -5.60 11.17
CA THR A 56 13.55 -6.55 10.18
C THR A 56 12.63 -7.77 9.99
N LYS A 57 12.72 -8.44 8.84
CA LYS A 57 11.93 -9.65 8.55
C LYS A 57 12.11 -10.76 9.60
N LEU A 58 13.34 -10.91 10.09
CA LEU A 58 13.71 -11.92 11.09
C LEU A 58 13.11 -11.59 12.46
N GLU A 59 13.07 -10.31 12.83
CA GLU A 59 12.43 -9.87 14.08
C GLU A 59 10.92 -10.10 14.05
N ILE A 60 10.27 -9.85 12.91
CA ILE A 60 8.82 -10.13 12.76
C ILE A 60 8.54 -11.62 12.90
N ALA A 61 9.31 -12.47 12.21
CA ALA A 61 9.13 -13.92 12.29
C ALA A 61 9.36 -14.43 13.72
N ALA A 62 10.49 -14.07 14.34
CA ALA A 62 10.83 -14.47 15.69
C ALA A 62 9.81 -13.96 16.72
N PHE A 63 9.29 -12.74 16.56
CA PHE A 63 8.26 -12.19 17.44
C PHE A 63 6.94 -12.95 17.34
N LEU A 64 6.47 -13.25 16.12
CA LEU A 64 5.23 -14.00 15.91
C LEU A 64 5.33 -15.44 16.43
N GLU A 65 6.49 -16.08 16.25
CA GLU A 65 6.77 -17.43 16.75
C GLU A 65 6.88 -17.45 18.28
N SER A 66 7.64 -16.54 18.88
CA SER A 66 7.90 -16.55 20.33
C SER A 66 6.73 -16.03 21.17
N VAL A 67 6.06 -14.97 20.73
CA VAL A 67 5.00 -14.31 21.52
C VAL A 67 3.64 -14.97 21.28
N TYR A 68 3.33 -15.32 20.03
CA TYR A 68 2.01 -15.86 19.68
C TYR A 68 2.02 -17.37 19.37
N GLY A 69 3.18 -18.03 19.34
CA GLY A 69 3.27 -19.47 19.05
C GLY A 69 2.88 -19.83 17.61
N MET A 70 2.86 -18.86 16.70
CA MET A 70 2.47 -19.08 15.31
C MET A 70 3.64 -19.62 14.49
N THR A 71 3.42 -20.60 13.63
CA THR A 71 4.47 -21.11 12.74
C THR A 71 4.56 -20.26 11.48
N VAL A 72 5.63 -19.50 11.31
CA VAL A 72 5.84 -18.63 10.15
C VAL A 72 6.62 -19.37 9.08
N GLU A 73 6.11 -19.37 7.85
CA GLU A 73 6.82 -19.94 6.71
C GLU A 73 7.69 -18.89 6.02
N ARG A 74 7.11 -17.71 5.75
CA ARG A 74 7.80 -16.66 5.01
C ARG A 74 7.28 -15.28 5.38
N VAL A 75 8.20 -14.33 5.47
CA VAL A 75 7.89 -12.90 5.63
C VAL A 75 8.39 -12.11 4.44
N SER A 76 7.50 -11.36 3.81
CA SER A 76 7.81 -10.42 2.72
C SER A 76 7.46 -9.01 3.17
N THR A 77 8.36 -8.05 2.99
CA THR A 77 8.18 -6.68 3.49
C THR A 77 8.27 -5.67 2.36
N ILE A 78 7.47 -4.61 2.45
CA ILE A 78 7.47 -3.47 1.53
C ILE A 78 7.55 -2.19 2.38
N ASN A 79 8.51 -1.32 2.07
CA ASN A 79 8.63 -0.02 2.72
C ASN A 79 7.77 1.01 1.98
N TYR A 80 6.89 1.70 2.71
CA TYR A 80 6.06 2.78 2.20
C TYR A 80 6.55 4.11 2.75
N LEU A 81 6.87 5.02 1.83
CA LEU A 81 7.22 6.39 2.20
C LEU A 81 5.95 7.17 2.54
N GLY A 82 6.07 7.98 3.58
CA GLY A 82 5.03 8.86 4.07
C GLY A 82 4.59 9.87 3.01
N ARG A 83 3.27 10.10 2.96
CA ARG A 83 2.69 11.06 2.02
C ARG A 83 3.08 12.48 2.43
N LYS A 84 3.56 13.26 1.46
CA LYS A 84 3.76 14.71 1.65
C LYS A 84 2.39 15.39 1.77
N ARG A 85 2.21 16.18 2.83
CA ARG A 85 1.01 16.96 3.11
C ARG A 85 1.35 18.44 3.15
N LEU A 86 0.40 19.24 2.69
CA LEU A 86 0.40 20.68 2.83
C LEU A 86 -0.73 21.08 3.77
N THR A 87 -0.40 21.78 4.84
CA THR A 87 -1.39 22.33 5.77
C THR A 87 -1.18 23.83 5.89
N ILE A 88 -2.28 24.57 6.08
CA ILE A 88 -2.23 26.01 6.33
C ILE A 88 -2.27 26.20 7.85
N ALA A 89 -1.19 26.72 8.41
CA ALA A 89 -1.13 27.05 9.84
C ALA A 89 -2.15 28.15 10.18
N ARG A 90 -2.51 28.29 11.46
CA ARG A 90 -3.45 29.32 11.95
C ARG A 90 -3.09 30.76 11.56
N ARG A 91 -1.82 31.02 11.22
CA ARG A 91 -1.31 32.32 10.73
C ARG A 91 -1.25 32.45 9.20
N GLY A 92 -1.93 31.58 8.44
CA GLY A 92 -1.94 31.60 6.97
C GLY A 92 -0.65 31.06 6.31
N LYS A 93 0.36 30.64 7.08
CA LYS A 93 1.60 30.08 6.56
C LYS A 93 1.38 28.65 6.05
N ARG A 94 1.81 28.37 4.82
CA ARG A 94 1.83 27.02 4.24
C ARG A 94 2.96 26.22 4.87
N LEU A 95 2.63 25.14 5.57
CA LEU A 95 3.58 24.20 6.15
C LEU A 95 3.52 22.89 5.37
N TRP A 96 4.66 22.50 4.82
CA TRP A 96 4.85 21.16 4.25
C TRP A 96 5.35 20.22 5.33
N TRP A 97 4.67 19.10 5.51
CA TRP A 97 5.10 18.03 6.40
C TRP A 97 4.90 16.68 5.71
N ARG A 98 5.48 15.62 6.28
CA ARG A 98 5.33 14.25 5.79
C ARG A 98 4.69 13.41 6.88
N GLU A 99 3.72 12.59 6.48
CA GLU A 99 3.26 11.50 7.33
C GLU A 99 4.43 10.55 7.62
N ASP A 100 4.34 9.78 8.71
CA ASP A 100 5.40 8.84 9.07
C ASP A 100 5.51 7.72 8.05
N ASP A 101 6.77 7.35 7.76
CA ASP A 101 7.09 6.17 6.95
C ASP A 101 6.60 4.92 7.69
N TRP A 102 6.14 3.93 6.93
CA TRP A 102 5.68 2.67 7.51
C TRP A 102 6.07 1.50 6.63
N LYS A 103 6.08 0.31 7.22
CA LYS A 103 6.41 -0.93 6.53
C LYS A 103 5.20 -1.85 6.54
N LYS A 104 4.89 -2.42 5.38
CA LYS A 104 3.91 -3.49 5.25
C LYS A 104 4.64 -4.82 5.26
N ALA A 105 4.22 -5.73 6.12
CA ALA A 105 4.75 -7.08 6.19
C ALA A 105 3.65 -8.08 5.81
N TYR A 106 3.84 -8.79 4.71
CA TYR A 106 3.06 -9.95 4.35
C TYR A 106 3.69 -11.17 5.01
N VAL A 107 2.92 -11.84 5.86
CA VAL A 107 3.36 -13.02 6.60
C VAL A 107 2.54 -14.19 6.11
N ILE A 108 3.25 -15.24 5.69
CA ILE A 108 2.67 -16.52 5.30
C ILE A 108 2.92 -17.49 6.45
N PHE A 109 1.84 -18.07 6.95
CA PHE A 109 1.86 -19.03 8.05
C PHE A 109 1.78 -20.47 7.53
N ARG A 110 2.39 -21.37 8.28
CA ARG A 110 2.21 -22.82 8.17
C ARG A 110 1.03 -23.24 9.07
N PRO A 111 0.27 -24.31 8.77
CA PRO A 111 -0.81 -24.68 9.66
C PRO A 111 -0.18 -25.29 10.93
N PRO A 112 -0.87 -25.25 12.07
CA PRO A 112 -0.40 -25.95 13.25
C PRO A 112 -0.37 -27.46 12.99
N ALA A 113 0.55 -28.16 13.63
CA ALA A 113 0.72 -29.61 13.46
C ALA A 113 -0.60 -30.35 13.74
N GLY A 114 -1.03 -31.18 12.79
CA GLY A 114 -2.29 -31.93 12.86
C GLY A 114 -3.49 -31.26 12.15
N GLN A 115 -3.35 -30.02 11.67
CA GLN A 115 -4.40 -29.31 10.92
C GLN A 115 -4.01 -29.06 9.46
N GLU A 116 -3.31 -30.01 8.83
CA GLU A 116 -2.84 -29.88 7.44
C GLU A 116 -4.00 -29.73 6.44
N HIS A 117 -5.18 -30.30 6.73
CA HIS A 117 -6.40 -30.18 5.91
C HIS A 117 -6.83 -28.72 5.68
N LEU A 118 -6.47 -27.79 6.58
CA LEU A 118 -6.73 -26.36 6.40
C LEU A 118 -6.01 -25.77 5.19
N MET A 119 -4.87 -26.36 4.80
CA MET A 119 -4.14 -25.97 3.59
C MET A 119 -4.85 -26.41 2.33
N ASP A 120 -5.40 -27.62 2.34
CA ASP A 120 -6.16 -28.16 1.21
C ASP A 120 -7.43 -27.34 1.01
N GLU A 121 -8.18 -27.05 2.07
CA GLU A 121 -9.36 -26.17 2.01
C GLU A 121 -9.02 -24.76 1.49
N HIS A 122 -7.91 -24.18 1.97
CA HIS A 122 -7.46 -22.87 1.49
C HIS A 122 -7.06 -22.92 0.02
N ARG A 123 -6.41 -24.00 -0.43
CA ARG A 123 -6.06 -24.22 -1.85
C ARG A 123 -7.30 -24.42 -2.71
N GLU A 124 -8.32 -25.10 -2.24
CA GLU A 124 -9.58 -25.24 -2.98
C GLU A 124 -10.30 -23.89 -3.13
N LEU A 125 -10.34 -23.09 -2.05
CA LEU A 125 -11.00 -21.78 -2.06
C LEU A 125 -10.27 -20.74 -2.92
N TYR A 126 -8.93 -20.70 -2.89
CA TYR A 126 -8.14 -19.65 -3.55
C TYR A 126 -7.24 -20.12 -4.71
N GLY A 127 -7.01 -21.42 -4.84
CA GLY A 127 -6.11 -21.99 -5.84
C GLY A 127 -6.72 -22.11 -7.24
N SER A 128 -8.05 -22.19 -7.35
CA SER A 128 -8.77 -22.18 -8.63
C SER A 128 -8.54 -20.90 -9.44
N VAL A 129 -8.25 -19.78 -8.78
CA VAL A 129 -8.00 -18.47 -9.44
C VAL A 129 -6.67 -18.43 -10.19
N ARG A 130 -5.72 -19.35 -9.90
CA ARG A 130 -4.38 -19.32 -10.51
C ARG A 130 -4.18 -20.27 -11.69
N GLN A 131 -5.02 -21.28 -11.85
CA GLN A 131 -4.89 -22.26 -12.94
C GLN A 131 -5.66 -21.87 -14.21
N GLY A 132 -6.53 -20.86 -14.17
CA GLY A 132 -7.34 -20.43 -15.33
C GLY A 132 -6.67 -19.42 -16.27
N SER A 133 -5.34 -19.29 -16.32
CA SER A 133 -4.67 -18.33 -17.22
C SER A 133 -3.58 -18.89 -18.12
N GLU A 134 -3.45 -20.22 -18.23
CA GLU A 134 -2.46 -20.85 -19.13
C GLU A 134 -3.05 -21.83 -20.16
N GLU A 135 -4.34 -22.16 -20.08
CA GLU A 135 -4.99 -23.08 -21.01
C GLU A 135 -6.34 -22.52 -21.44
N ASP A 136 -6.34 -21.65 -22.45
CA ASP A 136 -7.41 -21.46 -23.44
C ASP A 136 -7.01 -20.27 -24.33
N GLY A 137 -6.37 -20.59 -25.45
CA GLY A 137 -5.87 -19.57 -26.39
C GLY A 137 -5.48 -20.16 -27.74
N GLU A 138 -6.30 -21.07 -28.27
CA GLU A 138 -6.38 -21.23 -29.72
C GLU A 138 -7.20 -20.07 -30.32
N GLU A 139 -6.75 -19.67 -31.49
CA GLU A 139 -6.95 -18.39 -32.15
C GLU A 139 -8.41 -18.08 -32.51
N GLU A 140 -8.81 -16.82 -32.35
CA GLU A 140 -9.32 -16.00 -33.45
C GLU A 140 -9.43 -14.52 -33.04
N GLY A 141 -8.77 -13.64 -33.80
CA GLY A 141 -9.19 -12.24 -33.90
C GLY A 141 -8.62 -11.22 -32.90
N GLY A 142 -7.39 -10.78 -33.14
CA GLY A 142 -7.10 -9.34 -33.15
C GLY A 142 -7.18 -8.55 -31.84
N SER A 143 -6.35 -8.85 -30.85
CA SER A 143 -5.85 -7.81 -29.94
C SER A 143 -4.51 -8.22 -29.32
N GLY A 144 -3.42 -7.86 -29.99
CA GLY A 144 -2.06 -8.07 -29.45
C GLY A 144 -1.96 -7.53 -28.02
N SER A 145 -1.43 -8.38 -27.14
CA SER A 145 -1.33 -8.18 -25.70
C SER A 145 -0.80 -6.78 -25.34
N GLU A 146 -1.29 -6.20 -24.26
CA GLU A 146 -0.82 -4.92 -23.70
C GLU A 146 0.73 -4.88 -23.64
N LEU A 147 1.35 -6.01 -23.30
CA LEU A 147 2.80 -6.23 -23.27
C LEU A 147 3.46 -6.10 -24.63
N GLU A 148 2.82 -6.57 -25.69
CA GLU A 148 3.30 -6.46 -27.05
C GLU A 148 3.11 -5.05 -27.60
N ARG A 149 2.05 -4.35 -27.20
CA ARG A 149 1.89 -2.91 -27.43
C ARG A 149 3.00 -2.10 -26.75
N ILE A 150 3.31 -2.42 -25.49
CA ILE A 150 4.40 -1.79 -24.73
C ILE A 150 5.75 -2.07 -25.40
N ARG A 151 6.05 -3.33 -25.78
CA ARG A 151 7.30 -3.69 -26.47
C ARG A 151 7.44 -2.99 -27.82
N ARG A 152 6.35 -2.86 -28.59
CA ARG A 152 6.31 -2.14 -29.86
C ARG A 152 6.51 -0.64 -29.67
N ALA A 153 5.91 -0.05 -28.63
CA ALA A 153 6.09 1.36 -28.28
C ALA A 153 7.53 1.69 -27.86
N VAL A 154 8.21 0.77 -27.17
CA VAL A 154 9.63 0.92 -26.79
C VAL A 154 10.56 0.82 -28.01
N ARG A 155 10.21 0.00 -29.02
CA ARG A 155 10.97 -0.12 -30.29
C ARG A 155 10.66 0.96 -31.31
N ALA A 156 9.58 1.73 -31.15
CA ALA A 156 9.25 2.80 -32.08
C ALA A 156 10.31 3.92 -32.04
N PRO A 157 10.69 4.49 -33.20
CA PRO A 157 11.60 5.64 -33.22
C PRO A 157 10.97 6.78 -32.40
N LYS A 158 11.75 7.37 -31.48
CA LYS A 158 11.28 8.48 -30.63
C LYS A 158 10.79 9.60 -31.53
N LEU A 159 9.48 9.84 -31.53
CA LEU A 159 8.88 11.00 -32.18
C LEU A 159 9.51 12.27 -31.59
N ALA A 160 9.70 13.29 -32.43
CA ALA A 160 10.16 14.59 -31.98
C ALA A 160 9.29 15.09 -30.82
N PRO A 161 9.87 15.71 -29.78
CA PRO A 161 9.13 16.15 -28.62
C PRO A 161 7.97 17.05 -29.05
N LYS A 162 6.79 16.77 -28.51
CA LYS A 162 5.57 17.51 -28.82
C LYS A 162 5.75 18.93 -28.28
N VAL A 163 5.90 19.89 -29.19
CA VAL A 163 5.96 21.32 -28.86
C VAL A 163 4.58 21.71 -28.33
N TRP A 164 4.51 22.08 -27.05
CA TRP A 164 3.25 22.45 -26.43
C TRP A 164 2.82 23.84 -26.93
N PRO A 165 1.51 24.14 -27.00
CA PRO A 165 1.02 25.41 -27.54
C PRO A 165 1.61 26.66 -26.87
N TRP A 166 1.97 26.57 -25.60
CA TRP A 166 2.61 27.66 -24.85
C TRP A 166 4.11 27.83 -25.12
N GLU A 167 4.78 26.85 -25.75
CA GLU A 167 6.15 27.02 -26.28
C GLU A 167 6.18 27.81 -27.60
N ARG A 168 5.04 27.89 -28.33
CA ARG A 168 4.90 28.78 -29.51
C ARG A 168 4.57 30.23 -29.13
N ALA A 169 4.06 30.46 -27.92
CA ALA A 169 3.78 31.80 -27.42
C ALA A 169 5.11 32.46 -27.00
N GLY A 170 5.76 33.12 -27.96
CA GLY A 170 7.06 33.72 -27.83
C GLY A 170 7.21 34.63 -26.61
N LEU A 171 7.93 34.14 -25.61
CA LEU A 171 8.78 34.96 -24.74
C LEU A 171 10.23 34.72 -25.17
N ARG A 172 10.59 35.24 -26.35
CA ARG A 172 11.99 35.59 -26.61
C ARG A 172 12.26 36.86 -25.81
N GLY A 173 12.77 36.65 -24.60
CA GLY A 173 13.54 37.68 -23.91
C GLY A 173 14.60 38.20 -24.87
N ALA A 174 14.67 39.53 -24.97
CA ALA A 174 15.66 40.27 -25.72
C ALA A 174 17.07 39.78 -25.35
N GLY A 175 17.82 39.34 -26.35
CA GLY A 175 19.19 38.89 -26.15
C GLY A 175 19.87 38.56 -27.47
N LEU A 176 20.67 39.52 -27.94
CA LEU A 176 21.69 39.43 -28.99
C LEU A 176 21.22 39.28 -30.44
N GLY A 177 21.60 40.30 -31.22
CA GLY A 177 21.22 40.49 -32.60
C GLY A 177 22.07 39.74 -33.62
N LYS A 178 21.63 39.86 -34.87
CA LYS A 178 22.47 40.14 -36.03
C LYS A 178 21.61 40.64 -37.19
N ALA A 179 22.22 41.55 -37.94
CA ALA A 179 21.66 42.30 -39.05
C ALA A 179 21.47 41.47 -40.34
N GLY A 180 20.65 41.98 -41.26
CA GLY A 180 20.80 41.77 -42.71
C GLY A 180 19.51 41.39 -43.46
N PRO A 181 19.35 41.79 -44.74
CA PRO A 181 18.17 42.55 -45.18
C PRO A 181 17.41 41.98 -46.40
N GLY A 182 16.26 42.61 -46.70
CA GLY A 182 15.44 42.42 -47.91
C GLY A 182 14.18 41.59 -47.62
N GLY A 183 12.97 41.94 -48.01
CA GLY A 183 12.43 42.91 -48.95
C GLY A 183 11.10 42.34 -49.44
N ALA A 184 10.16 43.23 -49.79
CA ALA A 184 8.90 42.99 -50.50
C ALA A 184 7.61 42.65 -49.70
N GLU A 185 6.76 43.67 -49.65
CA GLU A 185 5.37 43.71 -50.14
C GLU A 185 4.28 42.83 -49.49
N GLY A 186 3.39 43.52 -48.76
CA GLY A 186 1.97 43.65 -49.13
C GLY A 186 1.07 42.42 -49.01
N ALA A 187 0.26 42.37 -47.95
CA ALA A 187 -1.14 41.91 -48.04
C ALA A 187 -1.91 42.28 -46.77
N VAL A 188 -2.84 43.20 -46.93
CA VAL A 188 -3.96 43.47 -46.01
C VAL A 188 -4.94 42.31 -46.07
N VAL A 189 -5.25 41.67 -44.93
CA VAL A 189 -6.53 40.95 -44.79
C VAL A 189 -7.06 41.07 -43.38
N SER A 190 -8.23 41.69 -43.30
CA SER A 190 -9.12 41.83 -42.17
C SER A 190 -9.85 40.50 -41.90
N ALA A 191 -9.94 40.07 -40.64
CA ALA A 191 -10.95 39.13 -40.14
C ALA A 191 -10.90 39.16 -38.59
N ALA A 192 -11.85 39.82 -37.95
CA ALA A 192 -13.11 39.24 -37.45
C ALA A 192 -12.90 38.40 -36.17
N VAL A 193 -13.21 39.04 -35.05
CA VAL A 193 -13.32 38.45 -33.70
C VAL A 193 -14.71 37.83 -33.55
N PRO A 194 -14.85 36.56 -33.14
CA PRO A 194 -16.08 36.10 -32.52
C PRO A 194 -15.94 36.07 -30.99
N ALA A 195 -16.85 36.78 -30.34
CA ALA A 195 -17.15 36.70 -28.92
C ALA A 195 -17.65 35.29 -28.57
N LEU A 196 -17.15 34.73 -27.46
CA LEU A 196 -17.70 33.50 -26.88
C LEU A 196 -18.43 33.86 -25.58
N GLU A 197 -19.74 33.67 -25.59
CA GLU A 197 -20.63 33.89 -24.47
C GLU A 197 -20.45 32.84 -23.37
N ALA A 198 -20.53 33.31 -22.13
CA ALA A 198 -20.55 32.50 -20.93
C ALA A 198 -21.96 31.95 -20.69
N GLY A 199 -22.08 30.63 -20.55
CA GLY A 199 -23.31 29.94 -20.15
C GLY A 199 -23.04 29.05 -18.95
N THR A 200 -23.44 29.54 -17.77
CA THR A 200 -23.35 28.90 -16.46
C THR A 200 -24.31 27.71 -16.32
N ALA A 201 -23.81 26.54 -15.94
CA ALA A 201 -24.64 25.40 -15.52
C ALA A 201 -24.60 25.25 -13.99
N LYS A 202 -25.75 25.46 -13.38
CA LYS A 202 -26.10 25.35 -11.96
C LYS A 202 -26.39 23.88 -11.65
N VAL A 203 -25.66 23.28 -10.71
CA VAL A 203 -25.94 21.93 -10.19
C VAL A 203 -26.53 22.08 -8.80
N GLU A 204 -27.79 21.68 -8.65
CA GLU A 204 -28.51 21.63 -7.38
C GLU A 204 -28.01 20.47 -6.51
N GLU A 205 -27.68 20.81 -5.27
CA GLU A 205 -27.24 19.94 -4.20
C GLU A 205 -28.48 19.41 -3.45
N LYS A 206 -28.72 18.09 -3.54
CA LYS A 206 -29.78 17.40 -2.82
C LYS A 206 -29.19 16.77 -1.56
N SER A 207 -29.38 17.44 -0.43
CA SER A 207 -28.96 16.98 0.90
C SER A 207 -29.96 15.96 1.45
N GLU A 208 -29.52 14.74 1.70
CA GLU A 208 -30.27 13.69 2.40
C GLU A 208 -29.59 13.43 3.75
N ALA A 209 -30.31 13.70 4.84
CA ALA A 209 -29.86 13.52 6.22
C ALA A 209 -30.26 12.13 6.74
N PRO A 210 -29.39 11.37 7.43
CA PRO A 210 -29.81 10.18 8.14
C PRO A 210 -30.16 10.45 9.61
N ALA A 211 -31.25 9.82 10.01
CA ALA A 211 -31.87 9.82 11.33
C ALA A 211 -30.97 9.26 12.44
N LYS A 212 -31.07 9.88 13.62
CA LYS A 212 -30.56 9.35 14.89
C LYS A 212 -31.58 8.35 15.44
N ALA A 213 -31.15 7.11 15.64
CA ALA A 213 -31.84 6.13 16.47
C ALA A 213 -30.98 5.89 17.71
N GLU A 214 -31.38 6.46 18.84
CA GLU A 214 -30.83 6.18 20.15
C GLU A 214 -31.50 4.89 20.66
N GLY A 215 -30.74 3.80 20.67
CA GLY A 215 -31.13 2.51 21.23
C GLY A 215 -30.52 2.35 22.62
N GLU A 216 -31.40 2.46 23.60
CA GLU A 216 -31.24 2.17 25.02
C GLU A 216 -30.69 0.75 25.27
N ALA A 217 -29.64 0.62 26.08
CA ALA A 217 -29.13 -0.68 26.56
C ALA A 217 -29.26 -0.76 28.09
N PRO A 218 -29.82 -1.84 28.65
CA PRO A 218 -30.04 -1.99 30.07
C PRO A 218 -28.74 -2.32 30.82
N ARG A 219 -28.60 -1.68 31.98
CA ARG A 219 -27.53 -1.81 32.97
C ARG A 219 -27.69 -3.15 33.71
N VAL A 220 -26.82 -4.11 33.43
CA VAL A 220 -26.75 -5.38 34.17
C VAL A 220 -25.88 -5.19 35.41
N GLU A 221 -26.46 -5.37 36.59
CA GLU A 221 -25.74 -5.45 37.87
C GLU A 221 -24.99 -6.78 38.00
N PRO A 222 -23.75 -6.81 38.52
CA PRO A 222 -23.16 -8.06 38.96
C PRO A 222 -23.59 -8.41 40.40
N ALA A 223 -24.13 -9.61 40.51
CA ALA A 223 -24.52 -10.29 41.74
C ALA A 223 -23.35 -10.44 42.72
N LYS A 224 -23.72 -10.39 44.00
CA LYS A 224 -22.94 -10.84 45.15
C LYS A 224 -22.65 -12.33 45.02
N GLU A 225 -21.41 -12.74 45.24
CA GLU A 225 -21.11 -14.13 45.58
C GLU A 225 -20.43 -14.16 46.95
N GLU A 226 -21.17 -14.76 47.89
CA GLU A 226 -20.77 -15.10 49.24
C GLU A 226 -19.69 -16.20 49.22
N GLY A 227 -18.86 -16.20 50.27
CA GLY A 227 -17.65 -17.02 50.32
C GLY A 227 -17.85 -18.50 50.60
N ALA A 228 -16.72 -19.20 50.61
CA ALA A 228 -16.57 -20.49 51.28
C ALA A 228 -15.15 -20.64 51.83
N LYS A 229 -15.08 -20.87 53.15
CA LYS A 229 -13.94 -21.38 53.91
C LYS A 229 -13.66 -22.85 53.55
N ALA A 230 -12.39 -23.23 53.53
CA ALA A 230 -11.77 -24.45 54.11
C ALA A 230 -10.31 -24.45 53.63
N GLY A 231 -9.25 -24.68 54.42
CA GLY A 231 -9.09 -25.58 55.56
C GLY A 231 -8.26 -26.79 55.09
N GLU A 232 -7.22 -27.13 55.85
CA GLU A 232 -6.23 -28.24 55.69
C GLU A 232 -4.90 -27.84 55.02
N GLY A 233 -3.73 -28.26 55.49
CA GLY A 233 -3.43 -29.23 56.54
C GLY A 233 -1.96 -29.13 56.96
N SER A 234 -1.75 -29.45 58.23
CA SER A 234 -0.50 -29.44 58.97
C SER A 234 0.49 -30.49 58.44
N ASN A 235 1.73 -30.09 58.14
CA ASN A 235 2.85 -31.02 57.99
C ASN A 235 3.69 -31.00 59.25
N LYS A 236 3.64 -32.10 60.00
CA LYS A 236 4.52 -32.43 61.12
C LYS A 236 5.95 -32.60 60.62
N ALA A 237 6.89 -32.01 61.35
CA ALA A 237 8.27 -32.47 61.52
C ALA A 237 8.43 -32.93 62.97
#